data_AF-A0A9D1HK86-F1
#
_entry.id   AF-A0A9D1HK86-F1
#
_cell.length_a   1.000
_cell.length_b   1.000
_cell.length_c   1.000
_cell.angle_alpha   90.00
_cell.angle_beta   90.00
_cell.angle_gamma   90.00
#
_symmetry.space_group_name_H-M   'P 1'
#
loop_
_entity.id
_entity.type
_entity.pdbx_description
1 polymer ?
#
loop_
_entity_poly.entity_id
_entity_poly.type
_entity_poly.pdbx_seq_one_letter_code
_entity_poly.pdbx_strand_id
1 'polypeptide(L)' 'MTGSALPKSIFKDYAIKWFEVYSKPNIEIVIATTYARQLKKYLVPYFGDMDIEDITTDDIQRFF' A
#
# COMPACT_ATOMS: atom_id res chain seq x y z
N MET A 1 8.27 -27.93 -15.22
CA MET A 1 8.08 -27.15 -13.98
C MET A 1 7.56 -25.77 -14.37
N THR A 2 6.24 -25.58 -14.41
CA THR A 2 5.66 -24.25 -14.64
C THR A 2 5.74 -23.49 -13.33
N GLY A 3 6.75 -22.63 -13.18
CA GLY A 3 6.77 -21.65 -12.10
C GLY A 3 5.61 -20.70 -12.32
N SER A 4 4.49 -20.90 -11.61
CA SER A 4 3.41 -19.92 -11.57
C SER A 4 3.99 -18.64 -10.99
N ALA A 5 4.02 -17.56 -11.77
CA ALA A 5 4.28 -16.24 -11.21
C ALA A 5 3.28 -15.99 -10.07
N LEU A 6 3.75 -15.40 -8.97
CA LEU A 6 2.87 -14.97 -7.90
C LEU A 6 1.87 -13.95 -8.46
N PRO A 7 0.62 -13.93 -7.98
CA PRO A 7 -0.34 -12.92 -8.37
C PRO A 7 0.20 -11.54 -8.04
N LYS A 8 -0.01 -10.61 -8.97
CA LYS A 8 0.45 -9.21 -8.89
C LYS A 8 -0.72 -8.30 -8.54
N SER A 9 -0.47 -7.34 -7.66
CA SER A 9 -1.50 -6.42 -7.18
C SER A 9 -0.97 -4.99 -7.20
N ILE A 10 -1.68 -4.09 -7.91
CA ILE A 10 -1.39 -2.66 -7.88
C ILE A 10 -1.47 -2.15 -6.44
N PHE A 11 -0.39 -1.51 -5.96
CA PHE A 11 -0.22 -1.08 -4.58
C PHE A 11 -1.36 -0.19 -4.11
N LYS A 12 -1.81 0.75 -4.95
CA LYS A 12 -2.91 1.66 -4.61
C LYS A 12 -4.17 0.89 -4.21
N ASP A 13 -4.59 -0.06 -5.04
CA ASP A 13 -5.82 -0.82 -4.80
C ASP A 13 -5.67 -1.74 -3.58
N TYR A 14 -4.50 -2.36 -3.45
CA TYR A 14 -4.16 -3.18 -2.28
C TYR A 14 -4.22 -2.36 -0.98
N ALA A 15 -3.54 -1.22 -0.93
CA ALA A 15 -3.40 -0.39 0.26
C ALA A 15 -4.73 0.23 0.69
N ILE A 16 -5.55 0.69 -0.26
CA ILE A 16 -6.89 1.23 0.03
C ILE A 16 -7.83 0.12 0.52
N LYS A 17 -7.82 -1.05 -0.12
CA LYS A 17 -8.61 -2.20 0.35
C LYS A 17 -8.20 -2.61 1.77
N TRP A 18 -6.90 -2.69 2.02
CA TRP A 18 -6.39 -3.01 3.36
C TRP A 18 -6.85 -1.98 4.40
N PHE A 19 -6.75 -0.70 4.06
CA PHE A 19 -7.14 0.37 4.97
C PHE A 19 -8.63 0.31 5.30
N GLU A 20 -9.51 0.21 4.29
CA GLU A 20 -10.96 0.23 4.50
C GLU A 20 -11.51 -1.04 5.14
N VAL A 21 -10.96 -2.22 4.80
CA VAL A 21 -11.50 -3.51 5.26
C VAL A 21 -10.89 -3.98 6.58
N TYR A 22 -9.58 -3.78 6.76
CA TYR A 22 -8.85 -4.38 7.88
C TYR A 22 -8.34 -3.35 8.90
N SER A 23 -7.89 -2.18 8.45
CA SER A 23 -7.27 -1.21 9.37
C SER A 23 -8.33 -0.33 10.06
N LYS A 24 -9.07 0.46 9.28
CA LYS A 24 -10.00 1.50 9.74
C LYS A 24 -11.06 1.03 10.74
N PRO A 25 -11.68 -0.17 10.63
CA PRO A 25 -12.67 -0.62 11.62
C PRO A 25 -12.07 -0.97 12.99
N ASN A 26 -10.77 -1.20 13.06
CA ASN A 26 -10.08 -1.75 14.23
C ASN A 26 -9.16 -0.73 14.93
N ILE A 27 -9.21 0.53 14.52
CA ILE A 27 -8.36 1.61 15.06
C ILE A 27 -9.19 2.84 15.42
N GLU A 28 -8.65 3.66 16.32
CA GLU A 28 -9.25 4.93 16.70
C GLU A 28 -9.37 5.89 15.51
N ILE A 29 -10.44 6.70 15.51
CA ILE A 29 -10.78 7.62 14.40
C ILE A 29 -9.62 8.58 14.06
N VAL A 30 -8.92 9.06 15.09
CA VAL A 30 -7.77 9.97 14.92
C VAL A 30 -6.60 9.27 14.21
N ILE A 31 -6.39 7.98 14.51
CA ILE A 31 -5.36 7.16 13.87
C ILE A 31 -5.77 6.85 12.43
N ALA A 32 -7.03 6.48 12.19
CA ALA A 32 -7.57 6.26 10.85
C ALA A 32 -7.42 7.50 9.95
N THR A 33 -7.67 8.69 10.49
CA THR A 33 -7.48 9.96 9.77
C THR A 33 -6.02 10.17 9.39
N THR A 34 -5.09 9.84 10.29
CA THR A 34 -3.65 9.93 10.04
C THR A 34 -3.21 8.96 8.95
N TYR A 35 -3.66 7.71 9.00
CA TYR A 35 -3.33 6.68 8.00
C TYR A 35 -3.89 7.04 6.62
N ALA A 36 -5.16 7.46 6.55
CA ALA A 36 -5.77 7.92 5.31
C ALA A 36 -4.99 9.09 4.69
N ARG A 37 -4.55 10.05 5.51
CA ARG A 37 -3.72 11.17 5.05
C ARG A 37 -2.36 10.69 4.53
N GLN A 38 -1.67 9.80 5.23
CA GLN A 38 -0.35 9.31 4.83
C GLN A 38 -0.42 8.52 3.51
N LEU A 39 -1.41 7.63 3.39
CA LEU A 39 -1.68 6.89 2.16
C LEU A 39 -1.92 7.84 1.00
N LYS A 40 -2.85 8.79 1.15
CA LYS A 40 -3.24 9.72 0.08
C LYS A 40 -2.13 10.70 -0.31
N LYS A 41 -1.35 11.20 0.65
CA LYS A 41 -0.38 12.27 0.40
C LYS A 41 1.01 11.78 0.00
N TYR A 42 1.40 10.58 0.43
CA TYR A 42 2.79 10.14 0.28
C TYR A 42 2.90 8.77 -0.39
N LEU A 43 2.22 7.76 0.15
CA LEU A 43 2.42 6.39 -0.33
C LEU A 43 1.79 6.13 -1.70
N VAL A 44 0.52 6.50 -1.90
CA VAL A 44 -0.16 6.31 -3.19
C VAL A 44 0.48 7.14 -4.30
N PRO A 45 0.86 8.41 -4.11
CA PRO A 45 1.56 9.17 -5.15
C PRO A 45 2.89 8.57 -5.60
N TYR A 46 3.61 7.87 -4.73
CA TYR A 46 4.94 7.33 -5.04
C TYR A 46 4.88 5.87 -5.51
N PHE A 47 4.17 5.00 -4.78
CA PHE A 47 4.11 3.56 -5.06
C PHE A 47 2.86 3.14 -5.82
N GLY A 48 1.90 4.04 -6.04
CA GLY A 48 0.51 3.69 -6.40
C GLY A 48 0.35 2.83 -7.64
N ASP A 49 1.18 3.04 -8.66
CA ASP A 49 1.14 2.33 -9.94
C ASP A 49 2.11 1.13 -10.00
N MET A 50 2.82 0.85 -8.90
CA MET A 50 3.69 -0.32 -8.77
C MET A 50 2.88 -1.53 -8.31
N ASP A 51 3.29 -2.72 -8.75
CA ASP A 51 2.84 -3.94 -8.11
C ASP A 51 3.47 -4.05 -6.72
N ILE A 52 2.67 -4.31 -5.69
CA ILE A 52 3.15 -4.36 -4.29
C ILE A 52 4.23 -5.42 -4.09
N GLU A 53 4.15 -6.52 -4.85
CA GLU A 53 5.11 -7.62 -4.82
C GLU A 53 6.45 -7.27 -5.49
N ASP A 54 6.53 -6.16 -6.23
CA ASP A 54 7.75 -5.66 -6.88
C ASP A 54 8.39 -4.46 -6.16
N ILE A 55 7.77 -3.93 -5.09
CA ILE A 55 8.37 -2.84 -4.31
C ILE A 55 9.64 -3.36 -3.63
N THR A 56 10.77 -2.76 -3.99
CA THR A 56 12.08 -3.16 -3.47
C THR A 56 12.51 -2.30 -2.28
N THR A 57 13.55 -2.74 -1.57
CA THR A 57 14.19 -1.92 -0.54
C THR A 57 14.75 -0.62 -1.10
N ASP A 58 15.25 -0.60 -2.34
CA ASP A 58 15.77 0.61 -2.98
C ASP A 58 14.65 1.64 -3.23
N ASP A 59 13.47 1.19 -3.65
CA ASP A 59 12.29 2.06 -3.81
C ASP A 59 11.88 2.70 -2.48
N ILE A 60 11.95 1.93 -1.39
CA ILE A 60 11.68 2.42 -0.03
C ILE A 60 12.74 3.46 0.37
N GLN A 61 14.04 3.21 0.11
CA GLN A 61 15.10 4.16 0.46
C GLN A 61 14.98 5.48 -0.31
N ARG A 62 14.57 5.45 -1.58
CA ARG A 62 14.37 6.67 -2.39
C ARG A 62 13.15 7.49 -1.98
N PHE A 63 12.18 6.87 -1.30
CA PHE A 63 10.99 7.55 -0.80
C PHE A 63 11.26 8.36 0.48
N PHE A 64 12.22 7.94 1.30
CA PHE A 64 12.60 8.62 2.56
C PHE A 64 13.63 9.73 2.33
#